data_AF-A0A2S6ACW3-F1
#
_entry.id   AF-A0A2S6ACW3-F1
#
_cell.length_a   1.000
_cell.length_b   1.000
_cell.length_c   1.000
_cell.angle_alpha   90.00
_cell.angle_beta   90.00
_cell.angle_gamma   90.00
#
_symmetry.space_group_name_H-M   'P 1'
#
loop_
_entity.id
_entity.type
_entity.pdbx_description
1 polymer ?
#
loop_
_entity_poly.entity_id
_entity_poly.type
_entity_poly.pdbx_seq_one_letter_code
_entity_poly.pdbx_strand_id
1 'polypeptide(L)'
;MSRRIPSDDEINSAAVELGLADVDGKCRPSARGRVAKSILLAEKEVADAEQAAADISGPVRLIGEWHRALAAEVGAAAADAITASLAPTLYKSAQQDRRPR
;
A
#
# COMPACT_ATOMS: atom_id res chain seq x y z
N MET A 1 9.53 -15.70 10.86
CA MET A 1 8.47 -15.47 9.86
C MET A 1 7.97 -16.81 9.36
N SER A 2 6.76 -17.20 9.73
CA SER A 2 6.18 -18.45 9.21
C SER A 2 5.92 -18.28 7.72
N ARG A 3 6.56 -19.08 6.87
CA ARG A 3 6.34 -19.04 5.42
C ARG A 3 4.97 -19.63 5.15
N ARG A 4 3.94 -18.79 5.06
CA ARG A 4 2.61 -19.19 4.55
C ARG A 4 2.78 -19.89 3.21
N ILE A 5 2.03 -20.95 3.01
CA ILE A 5 1.95 -21.67 1.74
C ILE A 5 0.54 -21.38 1.19
N PRO A 6 0.40 -20.76 0.00
CA PRO A 6 -0.90 -20.51 -0.60
C PRO A 6 -1.66 -21.82 -0.85
N SER A 7 -2.97 -21.80 -0.60
CA SER A 7 -3.84 -22.95 -0.84
C SER A 7 -4.06 -23.19 -2.34
N ASP A 8 -4.55 -24.37 -2.68
CA ASP A 8 -4.84 -24.71 -4.08
C ASP A 8 -5.94 -23.81 -4.67
N ASP A 9 -6.91 -23.39 -3.86
CA ASP A 9 -7.98 -22.48 -4.27
C ASP A 9 -7.46 -21.06 -4.52
N GLU A 10 -6.54 -20.58 -3.69
CA GLU A 10 -5.86 -19.29 -3.88
C GLU A 10 -5.04 -19.30 -5.18
N ILE A 11 -4.32 -20.40 -5.44
CA ILE A 11 -3.53 -20.57 -6.66
C ILE A 11 -4.43 -20.66 -7.90
N ASN A 12 -5.54 -21.38 -7.84
CA ASN A 12 -6.46 -21.49 -8.98
C ASN A 12 -7.14 -20.15 -9.27
N SER A 13 -7.61 -19.44 -8.23
CA SER A 13 -8.23 -18.12 -8.38
C SER A 13 -7.27 -17.10 -8.99
N ALA A 14 -6.05 -17.01 -8.47
CA ALA A 14 -5.03 -16.13 -9.04
C ALA A 14 -4.62 -16.54 -10.46
N ALA A 15 -4.61 -17.84 -10.78
CA ALA A 15 -4.34 -18.30 -12.14
C ALA A 15 -5.44 -17.91 -13.13
N VAL A 16 -6.71 -17.87 -12.71
CA VAL A 16 -7.82 -17.38 -13.53
C VAL A 16 -7.63 -15.89 -13.82
N GLU A 17 -7.34 -15.09 -12.80
CA GLU A 17 -7.10 -13.64 -12.95
C GLU A 17 -5.92 -13.33 -13.88
N LEU A 18 -4.85 -14.14 -13.80
CA LEU A 18 -3.66 -14.00 -14.64
C LEU A 18 -3.81 -14.62 -16.04
N GLY A 19 -4.94 -15.24 -16.36
CA GLY A 19 -5.16 -15.93 -17.65
C GLY A 19 -4.28 -17.18 -17.83
N LEU A 20 -3.82 -17.78 -16.74
CA LEU A 20 -2.95 -18.97 -16.70
C LEU A 20 -3.71 -20.25 -16.35
N ALA A 21 -4.99 -20.14 -16.02
CA ALA A 21 -5.87 -21.28 -15.79
C ALA A 21 -6.18 -22.04 -17.09
N ASP A 22 -6.52 -23.31 -16.94
CA ASP A 22 -7.14 -24.09 -18.00
C ASP A 22 -8.65 -23.79 -18.13
N VAL A 23 -9.31 -24.51 -19.03
CA VAL A 23 -10.75 -24.33 -19.33
C VAL A 23 -11.63 -24.68 -18.12
N ASP A 24 -11.12 -25.51 -17.19
CA ASP A 24 -11.81 -25.92 -15.97
C ASP A 24 -11.52 -24.96 -14.79
N GLY A 25 -10.82 -23.84 -15.03
CA GLY A 25 -10.47 -22.86 -14.00
C GLY A 25 -9.34 -23.32 -13.07
N LYS A 26 -8.60 -24.36 -13.43
CA LYS A 26 -7.47 -24.88 -12.63
C LYS A 26 -6.15 -24.30 -13.12
N CYS A 27 -5.27 -23.99 -12.18
CA CYS A 27 -3.91 -23.58 -12.53
C CYS A 27 -3.14 -24.76 -13.14
N ARG A 28 -2.59 -24.57 -14.34
CA ARG A 28 -1.73 -25.56 -15.00
C ARG A 28 -0.56 -25.96 -14.09
N PRO A 29 -0.19 -27.26 -13.99
CA PRO A 29 0.88 -27.73 -13.09
C PRO A 29 2.21 -26.99 -13.24
N SER A 30 2.60 -26.68 -14.49
CA SER A 30 3.83 -25.94 -14.82
C SER A 30 3.81 -24.46 -14.41
N ALA A 31 2.63 -23.90 -14.14
CA ALA A 31 2.46 -22.50 -13.71
C ALA A 31 2.26 -22.37 -12.19
N ARG A 32 1.86 -23.43 -11.48
CA ARG A 32 1.50 -23.39 -10.04
C ARG A 32 2.58 -22.75 -9.18
N GLY A 33 3.85 -23.15 -9.35
CA GLY A 33 4.96 -22.60 -8.57
C GLY A 33 5.20 -21.10 -8.81
N ARG A 34 4.96 -20.61 -10.04
CA ARG A 34 5.05 -19.18 -10.37
C ARG A 34 3.89 -18.41 -9.78
N VAL A 35 2.66 -18.92 -9.91
CA VAL A 35 1.45 -18.29 -9.36
C VAL A 35 1.54 -18.20 -7.83
N ALA A 36 1.93 -19.27 -7.15
CA ALA A 36 2.13 -19.26 -5.70
C ALA A 36 3.19 -18.22 -5.26
N LYS A 37 4.29 -18.10 -6.01
CA LYS A 37 5.31 -17.08 -5.75
C LYS A 37 4.78 -15.66 -5.95
N SER A 38 3.97 -15.45 -6.99
CA SER A 38 3.34 -14.15 -7.27
C SER A 38 2.38 -13.73 -6.16
N ILE A 39 1.55 -14.66 -5.65
CA ILE A 39 0.67 -14.40 -4.50
C ILE A 39 1.49 -13.92 -3.29
N LEU A 40 2.52 -14.69 -2.92
CA LEU A 40 3.36 -14.35 -1.77
C LEU A 40 4.13 -13.04 -1.95
N LEU A 41 4.52 -12.71 -3.19
CA LEU A 41 5.18 -11.44 -3.48
C LEU A 41 4.20 -10.28 -3.34
N ALA A 42 2.99 -10.40 -3.89
CA ALA A 42 1.96 -9.37 -3.78
C ALA A 42 1.58 -9.12 -2.31
N GLU A 43 1.42 -10.18 -1.50
CA GLU A 43 1.17 -10.05 -0.06
C GLU A 43 2.31 -9.35 0.66
N LYS A 44 3.56 -9.68 0.29
CA LYS A 44 4.73 -9.00 0.86
C LYS A 44 4.77 -7.53 0.45
N GLU A 45 4.48 -7.18 -0.79
CA GLU A 45 4.45 -5.79 -1.25
C GLU A 45 3.37 -4.99 -0.52
N VAL A 46 2.20 -5.58 -0.29
CA VAL A 46 1.15 -4.95 0.53
C VAL A 46 1.62 -4.77 1.96
N ALA A 47 2.21 -5.81 2.58
CA ALA A 47 2.73 -5.71 3.94
C ALA A 47 3.88 -4.69 4.07
N ASP A 48 4.78 -4.62 3.09
CA ASP A 48 5.87 -3.64 3.04
C ASP A 48 5.32 -2.22 2.84
N ALA A 49 4.27 -2.04 2.03
CA ALA A 49 3.60 -0.76 1.84
C ALA A 49 2.80 -0.31 3.08
N GLU A 50 2.12 -1.24 3.75
CA GLU A 50 1.44 -1.01 5.03
C GLU A 50 2.43 -0.66 6.14
N GLN A 51 3.56 -1.38 6.21
CA GLN A 51 4.63 -1.07 7.15
C GLN A 51 5.25 0.28 6.83
N ALA A 52 5.54 0.58 5.56
CA ALA A 52 6.01 1.91 5.16
C ALA A 52 4.99 2.99 5.55
N ALA A 53 3.69 2.76 5.37
CA ALA A 53 2.63 3.69 5.78
C ALA A 53 2.50 3.82 7.30
N ALA A 54 2.78 2.76 8.05
CA ALA A 54 2.84 2.78 9.52
C ALA A 54 4.10 3.49 10.04
N ASP A 55 5.21 3.38 9.32
CA ASP A 55 6.49 4.03 9.59
C ASP A 55 6.46 5.53 9.21
N ILE A 56 5.51 5.96 8.37
CA ILE A 56 5.21 7.37 8.16
C ILE A 56 4.73 7.95 9.50
N SER A 57 5.60 8.76 10.12
CA SER A 57 5.27 9.45 11.36
C SER A 57 3.94 10.19 11.22
N GLY A 58 3.11 10.18 12.27
CA GLY A 58 1.80 10.87 12.27
C GLY A 58 1.82 12.30 11.70
N PRO A 59 2.85 13.11 11.97
CA PRO A 59 3.06 14.40 11.30
C PRO A 59 3.12 14.36 9.77
N VAL A 60 3.82 13.39 9.18
CA VAL A 60 3.95 13.28 7.72
C VAL A 60 2.62 12.83 7.09
N ARG A 61 1.86 11.95 7.76
CA ARG A 61 0.51 11.59 7.33
C ARG A 61 -0.43 12.81 7.30
N LEU A 62 -0.38 13.65 8.34
CA LEU A 62 -1.17 14.89 8.40
C LEU A 62 -0.81 15.83 7.24
N ILE A 63 0.48 16.00 6.96
CA ILE A 63 0.95 16.85 5.83
C ILE A 63 0.41 16.31 4.50
N GLY A 64 0.45 14.99 4.28
CA GLY A 64 -0.08 14.36 3.07
C GLY A 64 -1.61 14.42 2.93
N GLU A 65 -2.36 14.40 4.04
CA GLU A 65 -3.81 14.63 4.03
C GLU A 65 -4.15 16.07 3.63
N TRP A 66 -3.45 17.05 4.21
CA TRP A 66 -3.58 18.46 3.84
C TRP A 66 -3.25 18.71 2.37
N HIS A 67 -2.18 18.10 1.87
CA HIS A 67 -1.81 18.19 0.46
C HIS A 67 -2.92 17.68 -0.46
N ARG A 68 -3.48 16.49 -0.17
CA ARG A 68 -4.53 15.89 -1.00
C ARG A 68 -5.81 16.72 -1.02
N ALA A 69 -6.19 17.29 0.13
CA ALA A 69 -7.33 18.21 0.20
C ALA A 69 -7.08 19.47 -0.65
N LEU A 70 -5.92 20.10 -0.50
CA LEU A 70 -5.54 21.28 -1.29
C LEU A 70 -5.43 20.98 -2.79
N ALA A 71 -4.84 19.84 -3.17
CA ALA A 71 -4.66 19.46 -4.56
C ALA A 71 -6.00 19.29 -5.31
N ALA A 72 -7.05 18.86 -4.60
CA ALA A 72 -8.40 18.75 -5.15
C ALA A 72 -9.06 20.12 -5.39
N GLU A 73 -8.67 21.17 -4.65
CA GLU A 73 -9.27 22.50 -4.72
C GLU A 73 -8.49 23.46 -5.64
N VAL A 74 -7.17 23.47 -5.55
CA VAL A 74 -6.31 24.48 -6.21
C VAL A 74 -5.37 23.90 -7.27
N GLY A 75 -5.42 22.58 -7.47
CA GLY A 75 -4.54 21.87 -8.39
C GLY A 75 -3.17 21.53 -7.78
N ALA A 76 -2.55 20.46 -8.29
CA ALA A 76 -1.38 19.83 -7.68
C ALA A 76 -0.18 20.78 -7.49
N ALA A 77 0.16 21.59 -8.50
CA ALA A 77 1.33 22.46 -8.44
C ALA A 77 1.20 23.58 -7.38
N ALA A 78 0.00 24.14 -7.20
CA ALA A 78 -0.26 25.13 -6.16
C ALA A 78 -0.29 24.48 -4.77
N ALA A 79 -0.89 23.30 -4.67
CA ALA A 79 -0.93 22.52 -3.43
C ALA A 79 0.47 22.10 -2.95
N ASP A 80 1.39 21.77 -3.87
CA ASP A 80 2.79 21.47 -3.54
C ASP A 80 3.47 22.66 -2.85
N ALA A 81 3.38 23.86 -3.46
CA ALA A 81 4.01 25.06 -2.92
C ALA A 81 3.43 25.45 -1.54
N ILE A 82 2.11 25.36 -1.39
CA ILE A 82 1.40 25.69 -0.15
C ILE A 82 1.73 24.67 0.94
N THR A 83 1.66 23.38 0.63
CA THR A 83 1.93 22.30 1.60
C THR A 83 3.38 22.32 2.03
N ALA A 84 4.34 22.53 1.11
CA ALA A 84 5.75 22.64 1.45
C ALA A 84 6.02 23.81 2.42
N SER A 85 5.32 24.93 2.24
CA SER A 85 5.44 26.10 3.12
C SER A 85 4.85 25.84 4.52
N LEU A 86 3.75 25.08 4.60
CA LEU A 86 3.04 24.78 5.85
C LEU A 86 3.59 23.56 6.59
N ALA A 87 4.35 22.69 5.92
CA ALA A 87 4.86 21.43 6.45
C ALA A 87 5.61 21.59 7.80
N PRO A 88 6.49 22.58 8.02
CA PRO A 88 7.14 22.76 9.31
C PRO A 88 6.17 23.05 10.46
N THR A 89 5.09 23.79 10.19
CA THR A 89 4.05 24.15 11.17
C THR A 89 3.18 22.94 11.48
N LEU A 90 2.70 22.25 10.45
CA LEU A 90 1.91 21.02 10.56
C LEU A 90 2.70 19.92 11.28
N TYR A 91 4.01 19.85 11.06
CA TYR A 91 4.87 18.90 11.74
C TYR A 91 4.92 19.16 13.24
N LYS A 92 5.12 20.43 13.64
CA LYS A 92 5.18 20.83 15.05
C LYS A 92 3.84 20.64 15.77
N SER A 93 2.71 20.97 15.13
CA SER A 93 1.39 20.78 15.72
C SER A 93 1.08 19.30 15.96
N ALA A 94 1.37 18.43 14.98
CA ALA A 94 1.17 17.00 15.10
C ALA A 94 2.06 16.33 16.16
N GLN A 95 3.21 16.93 16.51
CA GLN A 95 4.04 16.47 17.62
C GLN A 95 3.53 16.93 18.99
N GLN A 96 2.85 18.08 19.06
CA GLN A 96 2.29 18.60 20.32
C GLN A 96 1.07 17.78 20.78
N ASP A 97 0.22 17.33 19.86
CA ASP A 97 -0.92 16.46 20.16
C ASP A 97 -0.53 15.07 20.70
N ARG A 98 0.72 14.64 20.49
CA ARG A 98 1.23 13.35 20.98
C ARG A 98 1.80 13.39 22.41
N ARG A 99 1.87 14.57 23.05
CA ARG A 99 2.32 14.66 24.45
C ARG A 99 1.13 14.35 25.39
N PRO A 100 1.17 13.28 26.19
CA PRO A 100 0.17 13.09 27.23
C PRO A 100 0.25 14.25 28.21
N ARG A 101 -0.90 14.83 28.54
CA ARG A 101 -1.04 15.81 29.64
C ARG A 101 -0.86 15.11 30.98
#